data_AF-A0A2N8KS65-F1
#
_entry.id   AF-A0A2N8KS65-F1
#
_cell.length_a   1.000
_cell.length_b   1.000
_cell.length_c   1.000
_cell.angle_alpha   90.00
_cell.angle_beta   90.00
_cell.angle_gamma   90.00
#
_symmetry.space_group_name_H-M   'P 1'
#
loop_
_entity.id
_entity.type
_entity.pdbx_description
1 polymer ?
#
loop_
_entity_poly.entity_id
_entity_poly.type
_entity_poly.pdbx_seq_one_letter_code
_entity_poly.pdbx_strand_id
1 'polypeptide(L)'
;MNFFAVLLALLCEQLKPLRHGNGIHQSVIAWVRWTGRNFDAGDEHHATVVWSITALGPALLTTAIYLAVHHFSVILALALDVVVLYLTLGFRQFSHYFTDIRDALERGDDNEARRLLSEWRHLDASELPRTELVRHAIEHSLLAAHRHVFGVFFWFVVLSTVGLGPAGAVLYRMAEFASRYWAFKSRTLDAPTNERLMLLSRRLFGWIDYLPARFTATGFTIVGNFEEAVNGWRRDAGLWLHPNEGIILASAAGALGLQLGGVAAPGVTPDRSKTFEAGVDADATRAEGSTPGQPAQLGHLQSVVGLIWRSVVLWMLLLALLTLANLVG
;
A
#
# COMPACT_ATOMS: atom_id res chain seq x y z
N MET A 1 -20.75 -13.15 -3.24
CA MET A 1 -20.64 -12.31 -2.03
C MET A 1 -19.51 -11.29 -2.16
N ASN A 2 -18.35 -11.69 -2.69
CA ASN A 2 -17.13 -10.88 -2.77
C ASN A 2 -17.32 -9.52 -3.45
N PHE A 3 -18.03 -9.46 -4.59
CA PHE A 3 -18.34 -8.19 -5.26
C PHE A 3 -19.09 -7.23 -4.34
N PHE A 4 -20.17 -7.67 -3.69
CA PHE A 4 -20.94 -6.85 -2.78
C PHE A 4 -20.12 -6.43 -1.55
N ALA A 5 -19.29 -7.32 -1.02
CA ALA A 5 -18.41 -7.00 0.11
C ALA A 5 -17.46 -5.85 -0.23
N VAL A 6 -16.78 -5.93 -1.37
CA VAL A 6 -15.84 -4.88 -1.82
C VAL A 6 -16.60 -3.60 -2.16
N LEU A 7 -17.70 -3.68 -2.90
CA LEU A 7 -18.50 -2.52 -3.29
C LEU A 7 -19.00 -1.75 -2.06
N LEU A 8 -19.56 -2.46 -1.08
CA LEU A 8 -20.05 -1.87 0.17
C LEU A 8 -18.90 -1.30 1.00
N ALA A 9 -17.77 -2.00 1.11
CA ALA A 9 -16.60 -1.50 1.84
C ALA A 9 -16.06 -0.19 1.24
N LEU A 10 -15.92 -0.13 -0.10
CA LEU A 10 -15.51 1.09 -0.81
C LEU A 10 -16.53 2.22 -0.60
N LEU A 11 -17.82 1.92 -0.66
CA LEU A 11 -18.87 2.92 -0.44
C LEU A 11 -18.87 3.43 1.01
N CYS A 12 -18.71 2.55 2.00
CA CYS A 12 -18.54 2.92 3.41
C CYS A 12 -17.32 3.82 3.61
N GLU A 13 -16.20 3.52 2.93
CA GLU A 13 -14.99 4.33 3.01
C GLU A 13 -15.16 5.73 2.38
N GLN A 14 -15.94 5.84 1.30
CA GLN A 14 -16.33 7.12 0.69
C GLN A 14 -17.24 7.94 1.61
N LEU A 15 -18.15 7.31 2.36
CA LEU A 15 -19.07 8.00 3.26
C LEU A 15 -18.41 8.41 4.59
N LYS A 16 -17.62 7.53 5.19
CA LYS A 16 -17.01 7.75 6.50
C LYS A 16 -15.59 7.21 6.53
N PRO A 17 -14.57 8.04 6.25
CA PRO A 17 -13.18 7.61 6.38
C PRO A 17 -12.84 7.23 7.81
N LEU A 18 -12.06 6.17 7.95
CA LEU A 18 -11.40 5.87 9.22
C LEU A 18 -10.36 6.95 9.51
N ARG A 19 -10.55 7.66 10.63
CA ARG A 19 -9.60 8.68 11.09
C ARG A 19 -8.24 8.04 11.42
N HIS A 20 -7.16 8.78 11.14
CA HIS A 20 -5.81 8.42 11.59
C HIS A 20 -5.78 8.27 13.13
N GLY A 21 -5.02 7.29 13.63
CA GLY A 21 -4.94 7.01 15.07
C GLY A 21 -6.12 6.23 15.67
N ASN A 22 -6.95 5.57 14.84
CA ASN A 22 -8.03 4.72 15.34
C ASN A 22 -7.49 3.59 16.25
N GLY A 23 -8.30 3.13 17.20
CA GLY A 23 -7.93 2.09 18.17
C GLY A 23 -7.39 0.81 17.54
N ILE A 24 -7.84 0.48 16.32
CA ILE A 24 -7.35 -0.66 15.54
C ILE A 24 -5.87 -0.51 15.17
N HIS A 25 -5.44 0.68 14.76
CA HIS A 25 -4.03 0.92 14.44
C HIS A 25 -3.16 0.74 15.70
N GLN A 26 -3.64 1.24 16.85
CA GLN A 26 -2.97 1.02 18.14
C GLN A 26 -2.95 -0.46 18.53
N SER A 27 -4.03 -1.21 18.27
CA SER A 27 -4.09 -2.66 18.50
C SER A 27 -3.10 -3.41 17.63
N VAL A 28 -2.94 -3.04 16.35
CA VAL A 28 -1.94 -3.63 15.45
C VAL A 28 -0.52 -3.35 15.95
N ILE A 29 -0.21 -2.09 16.31
CA ILE A 29 1.09 -1.75 16.92
C ILE A 29 1.33 -2.58 18.19
N ALA A 30 0.33 -2.66 19.08
CA ALA A 30 0.42 -3.41 20.32
C ALA A 30 0.65 -4.91 20.07
N TRP A 31 -0.04 -5.49 19.08
CA TRP A 31 0.13 -6.88 18.65
C TRP A 31 1.55 -7.14 18.15
N VAL A 32 2.04 -6.36 17.18
CA VAL A 32 3.40 -6.54 16.62
C VAL A 32 4.49 -6.31 17.68
N ARG A 33 4.27 -5.36 18.60
CA ARG A 33 5.17 -5.15 19.74
C ARG A 33 5.16 -6.31 20.72
N TRP A 34 3.99 -6.90 20.96
CA TRP A 34 3.86 -8.07 21.83
C TRP A 34 4.52 -9.30 21.20
N THR A 35 4.29 -9.59 19.92
CA THR A 35 4.94 -10.72 19.23
C THR A 35 6.46 -10.58 19.23
N GLY A 36 6.97 -9.37 18.98
CA GLY A 36 8.39 -9.06 19.09
C GLY A 36 8.96 -9.34 20.48
N ARG A 37 8.33 -8.81 21.54
CA ARG A 37 8.87 -8.97 22.90
C ARG A 37 8.82 -10.41 23.42
N ASN A 38 7.83 -11.19 23.00
CA ASN A 38 7.58 -12.50 23.57
C ASN A 38 8.29 -13.63 22.81
N PHE A 39 8.55 -13.47 21.52
CA PHE A 39 9.09 -14.54 20.67
C PHE A 39 10.47 -14.25 20.07
N ASP A 40 10.99 -13.03 20.22
CA ASP A 40 12.32 -12.66 19.73
C ASP A 40 13.40 -12.94 20.79
N ALA A 41 14.01 -14.12 20.73
CA ALA A 41 15.08 -14.55 21.64
C ALA A 41 16.50 -14.44 21.05
N GLY A 42 16.68 -13.82 19.87
CA GLY A 42 18.00 -13.54 19.31
C GLY A 42 18.52 -14.47 18.21
N ASP A 43 17.87 -15.61 17.97
CA ASP A 43 18.29 -16.61 16.97
C ASP A 43 17.51 -16.52 15.64
N GLU A 44 18.05 -17.09 14.55
CA GLU A 44 17.45 -17.03 13.20
C GLU A 44 16.06 -17.67 13.12
N HIS A 45 15.84 -18.75 13.88
CA HIS A 45 14.54 -19.42 13.92
C HIS A 45 13.46 -18.52 14.54
N HIS A 46 13.83 -17.64 15.48
CA HIS A 46 12.89 -16.74 16.15
C HIS A 46 12.36 -15.65 15.22
N ALA A 47 13.15 -15.15 14.26
CA ALA A 47 12.67 -14.16 13.30
C ALA A 47 11.51 -14.71 12.44
N THR A 48 11.63 -15.97 11.99
CA THR A 48 10.57 -16.63 11.21
C THR A 48 9.31 -16.87 12.05
N VAL A 49 9.48 -17.29 13.31
CA VAL A 49 8.37 -17.50 14.24
C VAL A 49 7.65 -16.18 14.55
N VAL A 50 8.39 -15.13 14.91
CA VAL A 50 7.85 -13.80 15.19
C VAL A 50 7.05 -13.28 14.01
N TRP A 51 7.61 -13.35 12.79
CA TRP A 51 6.90 -12.92 11.59
C TRP A 51 5.65 -13.75 11.32
N SER A 52 5.74 -15.08 11.44
CA SER A 52 4.62 -16.00 11.19
C SER A 52 3.47 -15.73 12.15
N ILE A 53 3.74 -15.58 13.45
CA ILE A 53 2.71 -15.24 14.45
C ILE A 53 2.14 -13.84 14.16
N THR A 54 3.00 -12.89 13.77
CA THR A 54 2.58 -11.51 13.50
C THR A 54 1.62 -11.42 12.31
N ALA A 55 1.94 -12.08 11.19
CA ALA A 55 1.16 -11.99 9.95
C ALA A 55 0.06 -13.05 9.85
N LEU A 56 0.36 -14.32 10.14
CA LEU A 56 -0.59 -15.43 10.00
C LEU A 56 -1.56 -15.52 11.16
N GLY A 57 -1.15 -15.16 12.38
CA GLY A 57 -2.01 -15.25 13.58
C GLY A 57 -3.35 -14.52 13.42
N PRO A 58 -3.35 -13.20 13.13
CA PRO A 58 -4.58 -12.46 12.89
C PRO A 58 -5.38 -12.97 11.68
N ALA A 59 -4.71 -13.42 10.62
CA ALA A 59 -5.38 -13.97 9.45
C ALA A 59 -6.12 -15.28 9.77
N LEU A 60 -5.48 -16.21 10.50
CA LEU A 60 -6.09 -17.47 10.94
C LEU A 60 -7.25 -17.24 11.90
N LEU A 61 -7.11 -16.29 12.85
CA LEU A 61 -8.20 -15.90 13.73
C LEU A 61 -9.39 -15.35 12.93
N THR A 62 -9.12 -14.52 11.93
CA THR A 62 -10.15 -13.96 11.04
C THR A 62 -10.86 -15.08 10.27
N THR A 63 -10.12 -16.06 9.73
CA THR A 63 -10.71 -17.24 9.09
C THR A 63 -11.59 -18.02 10.06
N ALA A 64 -11.12 -18.29 11.28
CA ALA A 64 -11.89 -19.05 12.26
C ALA A 64 -13.21 -18.35 12.62
N ILE A 65 -13.17 -17.03 12.84
CA ILE A 65 -14.37 -16.21 13.09
C ILE A 65 -15.28 -16.24 11.87
N TYR A 66 -14.74 -16.08 10.66
CA TYR A 66 -15.51 -16.13 9.43
C TYR A 66 -16.22 -17.46 9.23
N LEU A 67 -15.53 -18.59 9.38
CA LEU A 67 -16.12 -19.92 9.22
C LEU A 67 -17.21 -20.19 10.26
N ALA A 68 -16.99 -19.79 11.52
CA ALA A 68 -17.99 -19.89 12.56
C ALA A 68 -19.24 -19.05 12.22
N VAL A 69 -19.06 -17.79 11.85
CA VAL A 69 -20.15 -16.88 11.49
C VAL A 69 -20.90 -17.35 10.25
N HIS A 70 -20.18 -17.79 9.21
CA HIS A 70 -20.73 -18.29 7.96
C HIS A 70 -21.59 -19.55 8.18
N HIS A 71 -21.23 -20.40 9.15
CA HIS A 71 -22.04 -21.55 9.53
C HIS A 71 -23.44 -21.14 10.05
N PHE A 72 -23.55 -20.01 10.75
CA PHE A 72 -24.83 -19.52 11.30
C PHE A 72 -25.61 -18.63 10.34
N SER A 73 -24.93 -17.72 9.63
CA SER A 73 -25.59 -16.76 8.74
C SER A 73 -24.66 -16.23 7.65
N VAL A 74 -25.05 -16.47 6.40
CA VAL A 74 -24.39 -15.93 5.21
C VAL A 74 -24.40 -14.39 5.20
N ILE A 75 -25.48 -13.77 5.69
CA ILE A 75 -25.58 -12.30 5.77
C ILE A 75 -24.59 -11.74 6.80
N LEU A 76 -24.43 -12.41 7.94
CA LEU A 76 -23.49 -11.98 8.96
C LEU A 76 -22.03 -12.17 8.50
N ALA A 77 -21.77 -13.23 7.72
CA ALA A 77 -20.47 -13.43 7.07
C ALA A 77 -20.16 -12.31 6.06
N LEU A 78 -21.15 -11.91 5.24
CA LEU A 78 -21.00 -10.76 4.35
C LEU A 78 -20.72 -9.47 5.14
N ALA A 79 -21.43 -9.24 6.25
CA ALA A 79 -21.18 -8.08 7.10
C ALA A 79 -19.77 -8.10 7.69
N LEU A 80 -19.27 -9.27 8.10
CA LEU A 80 -17.89 -9.44 8.57
C LEU A 80 -16.88 -9.13 7.45
N ASP A 81 -17.11 -9.60 6.22
CA ASP A 81 -16.26 -9.27 5.07
C ASP A 81 -16.19 -7.76 4.84
N VAL A 82 -17.35 -7.08 4.83
CA VAL A 82 -17.45 -5.63 4.66
C VAL A 82 -16.69 -4.92 5.78
N VAL A 83 -16.85 -5.34 7.04
CA VAL A 83 -16.14 -4.73 8.18
C VAL A 83 -14.63 -4.95 8.04
N VAL A 84 -14.17 -6.18 7.80
CA VAL A 84 -12.73 -6.45 7.66
C VAL A 84 -12.12 -5.68 6.49
N LEU A 85 -12.80 -5.65 5.34
CA LEU A 85 -12.37 -4.84 4.19
C LEU A 85 -12.35 -3.35 4.54
N TYR A 86 -13.38 -2.83 5.18
CA TYR A 86 -13.42 -1.43 5.61
C TYR A 86 -12.27 -1.07 6.55
N LEU A 87 -11.84 -2.00 7.41
CA LEU A 87 -10.72 -1.80 8.35
C LEU A 87 -9.34 -1.98 7.71
N THR A 88 -9.25 -2.77 6.63
CA THR A 88 -7.98 -3.10 5.97
C THR A 88 -7.74 -2.27 4.73
N LEU A 89 -8.77 -1.75 4.07
CA LEU A 89 -8.68 -0.72 3.05
C LEU A 89 -8.36 0.62 3.73
N GLY A 90 -7.56 1.44 3.05
CA GLY A 90 -7.16 2.75 3.54
C GLY A 90 -7.08 3.80 2.45
N PHE A 91 -7.95 3.69 1.45
CA PHE A 91 -8.14 4.65 0.35
C PHE A 91 -8.11 6.12 0.83
N ARG A 92 -8.84 6.45 1.90
CA ARG A 92 -8.99 7.85 2.31
C ARG A 92 -7.87 8.38 3.21
N GLN A 93 -7.10 7.49 3.86
CA GLN A 93 -5.96 7.88 4.70
C GLN A 93 -4.86 8.55 3.86
N PHE A 94 -4.58 8.04 2.65
CA PHE A 94 -3.60 8.66 1.76
C PHE A 94 -4.19 9.77 0.88
N SER A 95 -5.49 9.73 0.57
CA SER A 95 -6.12 10.70 -0.33
C SER A 95 -6.19 12.12 0.24
N HIS A 96 -6.27 12.29 1.57
CA HIS A 96 -6.30 13.62 2.20
C HIS A 96 -4.97 14.37 2.01
N TYR A 97 -3.83 13.75 2.37
CA TYR A 97 -2.52 14.37 2.12
C TYR A 97 -2.32 14.71 0.64
N PHE A 98 -2.69 13.82 -0.27
CA PHE A 98 -2.57 14.09 -1.70
C PHE A 98 -3.42 15.28 -2.16
N THR A 99 -4.65 15.37 -1.65
CA THR A 99 -5.59 16.48 -1.95
C THR A 99 -5.06 17.79 -1.36
N ASP A 100 -4.64 17.79 -0.11
CA ASP A 100 -4.15 18.99 0.57
C ASP A 100 -2.85 19.51 -0.08
N ILE A 101 -1.95 18.61 -0.50
CA ILE A 101 -0.74 18.96 -1.26
C ILE A 101 -1.12 19.57 -2.62
N ARG A 102 -2.06 18.95 -3.35
CA ARG A 102 -2.53 19.49 -4.63
C ARG A 102 -3.13 20.88 -4.45
N ASP A 103 -4.02 21.05 -3.49
CA ASP A 103 -4.72 22.31 -3.24
C ASP A 103 -3.76 23.40 -2.74
N ALA A 104 -2.70 23.05 -2.00
CA ALA A 104 -1.60 23.97 -1.68
C ALA A 104 -0.83 24.41 -2.93
N LEU A 105 -0.46 23.46 -3.81
CA LEU A 105 0.25 23.76 -5.06
C LEU A 105 -0.59 24.53 -6.08
N GLU A 106 -1.91 24.32 -6.12
CA GLU A 106 -2.85 25.09 -6.94
C GLU A 106 -2.96 26.55 -6.46
N ARG A 107 -2.84 26.78 -5.15
CA ARG A 107 -2.79 28.13 -4.55
C ARG A 107 -1.41 28.79 -4.64
N GLY A 108 -0.39 28.07 -5.12
CA GLY A 108 1.00 28.55 -5.19
C GLY A 108 1.74 28.54 -3.86
N ASP A 109 1.21 27.86 -2.84
CA ASP A 109 1.85 27.72 -1.52
C ASP A 109 2.75 26.48 -1.48
N ASP A 110 3.92 26.61 -2.12
CA ASP A 110 4.90 25.52 -2.18
C ASP A 110 5.44 25.14 -0.78
N ASN A 111 5.45 26.06 0.18
CA ASN A 111 5.95 25.79 1.55
C ASN A 111 4.98 24.88 2.31
N GLU A 112 3.68 25.15 2.23
CA GLU A 112 2.68 24.27 2.81
C GLU A 112 2.68 22.89 2.13
N ALA A 113 2.84 22.86 0.81
CA ALA A 113 2.96 21.59 0.08
C ALA A 113 4.17 20.76 0.54
N ARG A 114 5.33 21.40 0.80
CA ARG A 114 6.52 20.75 1.36
C ARG A 114 6.26 20.25 2.78
N ARG A 115 5.62 21.06 3.63
CA ARG A 115 5.27 20.67 5.00
C ARG A 115 4.37 19.43 5.00
N LEU A 116 3.32 19.43 4.20
CA LEU A 116 2.40 18.29 4.08
C LEU A 116 3.09 17.05 3.50
N LEU A 117 3.96 17.20 2.50
CA LEU A 117 4.73 16.08 1.97
C LEU A 117 5.70 15.52 3.02
N SER A 118 6.38 16.38 3.78
CA SER A 118 7.28 15.98 4.86
C SER A 118 6.56 15.21 5.96
N GLU A 119 5.35 15.65 6.31
CA GLU A 119 4.48 14.99 7.29
C GLU A 119 4.03 13.62 6.78
N TRP A 120 3.64 13.52 5.50
CA TRP A 120 3.14 12.28 4.90
C TRP A 120 4.23 11.22 4.65
N ARG A 121 5.44 11.65 4.30
CA ARG A 121 6.57 10.76 3.97
C ARG A 121 7.55 10.57 5.13
N HIS A 122 7.47 11.39 6.18
CA HIS A 122 8.48 11.51 7.23
C HIS A 122 9.90 11.73 6.66
N LEU A 123 10.03 12.59 5.65
CA LEU A 123 11.30 13.02 5.06
C LEU A 123 11.40 14.54 5.07
N ASP A 124 12.61 15.09 5.09
CA ASP A 124 12.80 16.52 4.94
C ASP A 124 12.54 16.93 3.48
N ALA A 125 11.44 17.66 3.27
CA ALA A 125 11.03 18.16 1.97
C ALA A 125 11.30 19.67 1.80
N SER A 126 11.92 20.31 2.78
CA SER A 126 12.04 21.78 2.88
C SER A 126 12.76 22.43 1.69
N GLU A 127 13.75 21.74 1.12
CA GLU A 127 14.55 22.22 0.00
C GLU A 127 14.13 21.65 -1.36
N LEU A 128 13.05 20.87 -1.43
CA LEU A 128 12.66 20.22 -2.69
C LEU A 128 12.20 21.23 -3.76
N PRO A 129 12.76 21.19 -4.98
CA PRO A 129 12.19 21.89 -6.12
C PRO A 129 10.75 21.44 -6.38
N ARG A 130 9.92 22.35 -6.90
CA ARG A 130 8.49 22.08 -7.13
C ARG A 130 8.24 20.83 -7.99
N THR A 131 9.02 20.61 -9.04
CA THR A 131 8.94 19.43 -9.90
C THR A 131 9.18 18.14 -9.11
N GLU A 132 10.20 18.12 -8.24
CA GLU A 132 10.58 16.97 -7.42
C GLU A 132 9.53 16.70 -6.33
N LEU A 133 8.95 17.75 -5.76
CA LEU A 133 7.84 17.65 -4.82
C LEU A 133 6.64 16.96 -5.47
N VAL A 134 6.23 17.41 -6.67
CA VAL A 134 5.12 16.81 -7.41
C VAL A 134 5.45 15.35 -7.76
N ARG A 135 6.66 15.08 -8.25
CA ARG A 135 7.11 13.71 -8.54
C ARG A 135 6.99 12.80 -7.32
N HIS A 136 7.51 13.22 -6.17
CA HIS A 136 7.48 12.41 -4.96
C HIS A 136 6.06 12.23 -4.39
N ALA A 137 5.18 13.22 -4.55
CA ALA A 137 3.76 13.07 -4.22
C ALA A 137 3.09 12.03 -5.14
N ILE A 138 3.39 12.05 -6.43
CA ILE A 138 2.87 11.07 -7.41
C ILE A 138 3.35 9.65 -7.08
N GLU A 139 4.65 9.42 -6.97
CA GLU A 139 5.21 8.09 -6.69
C GLU A 139 4.61 7.48 -5.43
N HIS A 140 4.55 8.28 -4.37
CA HIS A 140 4.02 7.84 -3.09
C HIS A 140 2.52 7.57 -3.16
N SER A 141 1.76 8.40 -3.89
CA SER A 141 0.32 8.16 -4.09
C SER A 141 0.04 6.86 -4.84
N LEU A 142 0.85 6.52 -5.85
CA LEU A 142 0.73 5.29 -6.62
C LEU A 142 1.03 4.06 -5.77
N LEU A 143 2.11 4.10 -4.98
CA LEU A 143 2.44 3.01 -4.04
C LEU A 143 1.43 2.91 -2.89
N ALA A 144 0.93 4.04 -2.39
CA ALA A 144 -0.11 4.05 -1.37
C ALA A 144 -1.41 3.44 -1.89
N ALA A 145 -1.84 3.81 -3.11
CA ALA A 145 -3.00 3.21 -3.76
C ALA A 145 -2.83 1.71 -3.97
N HIS A 146 -1.64 1.28 -4.38
CA HIS A 146 -1.29 -0.14 -4.47
C HIS A 146 -1.46 -0.86 -3.13
N ARG A 147 -0.75 -0.42 -2.09
CA ARG A 147 -0.72 -1.10 -0.79
C ARG A 147 -2.04 -1.01 -0.02
N HIS A 148 -2.82 0.05 -0.23
CA HIS A 148 -4.07 0.25 0.52
C HIS A 148 -5.32 -0.23 -0.20
N VAL A 149 -5.24 -0.48 -1.51
CA VAL A 149 -6.40 -0.86 -2.32
C VAL A 149 -6.11 -2.14 -3.07
N PHE A 150 -5.19 -2.09 -4.04
CA PHE A 150 -5.03 -3.19 -5.00
C PHE A 150 -4.43 -4.45 -4.35
N GLY A 151 -3.47 -4.30 -3.44
CA GLY A 151 -2.89 -5.41 -2.69
C GLY A 151 -3.88 -6.12 -1.76
N VAL A 152 -4.62 -5.33 -0.98
CA VAL A 152 -5.69 -5.81 -0.09
C VAL A 152 -6.80 -6.49 -0.90
N PHE A 153 -7.26 -5.83 -1.96
CA PHE A 153 -8.29 -6.34 -2.87
C PHE A 153 -7.88 -7.68 -3.49
N PHE A 154 -6.66 -7.78 -4.02
CA PHE A 154 -6.17 -8.99 -4.66
C PHE A 154 -6.20 -10.18 -3.70
N TRP A 155 -5.58 -10.06 -2.53
CA TRP A 155 -5.52 -11.16 -1.57
C TRP A 155 -6.87 -11.47 -0.94
N PHE A 156 -7.74 -10.46 -0.73
CA PHE A 156 -9.13 -10.69 -0.35
C PHE A 156 -9.83 -11.60 -1.36
N VAL A 157 -9.82 -11.23 -2.66
CA VAL A 157 -10.49 -12.01 -3.70
C VAL A 157 -9.92 -13.43 -3.75
N VAL A 158 -8.59 -13.58 -3.77
CA VAL A 158 -7.94 -14.90 -3.85
C VAL A 158 -8.32 -15.79 -2.65
N LEU A 159 -8.11 -15.35 -1.41
CA LEU A 159 -8.39 -16.21 -0.25
C LEU A 159 -9.88 -16.40 0.00
N SER A 160 -10.72 -15.41 -0.32
CA SER A 160 -12.17 -15.54 -0.23
C SER A 160 -12.70 -16.58 -1.24
N THR A 161 -12.16 -16.64 -2.46
CA THR A 161 -12.55 -17.67 -3.44
C THR A 161 -12.18 -19.10 -3.03
N VAL A 162 -11.14 -19.26 -2.19
CA VAL A 162 -10.73 -20.55 -1.61
C VAL A 162 -11.55 -20.88 -0.33
N GLY A 163 -12.44 -19.99 0.11
CA GLY A 163 -13.29 -20.19 1.28
C GLY A 163 -12.68 -19.75 2.61
N LEU A 164 -11.54 -19.04 2.59
CA LEU A 164 -10.90 -18.49 3.78
C LEU A 164 -11.43 -17.10 4.17
N GLY A 165 -12.52 -16.65 3.53
CA GLY A 165 -13.19 -15.38 3.84
C GLY A 165 -12.26 -14.17 3.67
N PRO A 166 -12.27 -13.20 4.60
CA PRO A 166 -11.55 -11.95 4.44
C PRO A 166 -10.10 -12.02 4.95
N ALA A 167 -9.59 -13.23 5.28
CA ALA A 167 -8.26 -13.42 5.83
C ALA A 167 -7.13 -12.88 4.94
N GLY A 168 -7.33 -12.87 3.61
CA GLY A 168 -6.33 -12.36 2.67
C GLY A 168 -6.09 -10.86 2.82
N ALA A 169 -7.15 -10.10 3.11
CA ALA A 169 -7.04 -8.67 3.39
C ALA A 169 -6.20 -8.40 4.65
N VAL A 170 -6.43 -9.19 5.70
CA VAL A 170 -5.71 -9.11 6.97
C VAL A 170 -4.25 -9.52 6.80
N LEU A 171 -3.99 -10.63 6.10
CA LEU A 171 -2.64 -11.13 5.85
C LEU A 171 -1.79 -10.09 5.13
N TYR A 172 -2.30 -9.54 4.02
CA TYR A 172 -1.58 -8.52 3.26
C TYR A 172 -1.29 -7.29 4.12
N ARG A 173 -2.29 -6.80 4.87
CA ARG A 173 -2.13 -5.63 5.73
C ARG A 173 -1.12 -5.86 6.87
N MET A 174 -1.15 -7.02 7.51
CA MET A 174 -0.20 -7.35 8.57
C MET A 174 1.21 -7.55 8.04
N ALA A 175 1.39 -8.16 6.86
CA ALA A 175 2.69 -8.32 6.23
C ALA A 175 3.31 -6.97 5.81
N GLU A 176 2.50 -6.10 5.18
CA GLU A 176 2.89 -4.73 4.82
C GLU A 176 3.30 -3.92 6.06
N PHE A 177 2.45 -3.94 7.10
CA PHE A 177 2.71 -3.27 8.36
C PHE A 177 3.97 -3.80 9.04
N ALA A 178 4.15 -5.12 9.13
CA ALA A 178 5.33 -5.73 9.75
C ALA A 178 6.61 -5.27 9.04
N SER A 179 6.64 -5.30 7.71
CA SER A 179 7.82 -4.86 6.94
C SER A 179 8.24 -3.43 7.29
N ARG A 180 7.28 -2.51 7.44
CA ARG A 180 7.50 -1.11 7.80
C ARG A 180 7.89 -0.93 9.27
N TYR A 181 7.18 -1.61 10.17
CA TYR A 181 7.41 -1.52 11.60
C TYR A 181 8.82 -1.98 11.96
N TRP A 182 9.27 -3.11 11.43
CA TRP A 182 10.61 -3.63 11.69
C TRP A 182 11.70 -2.77 11.03
N ALA A 183 11.45 -2.20 9.85
CA ALA A 183 12.34 -1.22 9.23
C ALA A 183 12.48 0.07 10.05
N PHE A 184 11.38 0.58 10.62
CA PHE A 184 11.42 1.72 11.53
C PHE A 184 12.18 1.38 12.82
N LYS A 185 11.87 0.24 13.45
CA LYS A 185 12.49 -0.18 14.71
C LYS A 185 13.99 -0.41 14.56
N SER A 186 14.44 -1.04 13.47
CA SER A 186 15.87 -1.27 13.19
C SER A 186 16.65 0.02 12.98
N ARG A 187 16.00 1.10 12.50
CA ARG A 187 16.63 2.43 12.30
C ARG A 187 16.65 3.30 13.56
N THR A 188 15.74 3.04 14.51
CA THR A 188 15.55 3.89 15.70
C THR A 188 16.17 3.32 16.97
N LEU A 189 16.24 1.98 17.10
CA LEU A 189 16.94 1.32 18.20
C LEU A 189 18.11 0.54 17.62
N ASP A 190 19.35 0.92 17.97
CA ASP A 190 20.59 0.17 17.71
C ASP A 190 20.63 -1.17 18.48
N ALA A 191 19.57 -1.98 18.34
CA ALA A 191 19.44 -3.27 18.95
C ALA A 191 19.80 -4.35 17.92
N PRO A 192 20.75 -5.26 18.24
CA PRO A 192 21.31 -6.24 17.29
C PRO A 192 20.28 -7.25 16.74
N THR A 193 19.09 -7.34 17.34
CA THR A 193 18.09 -8.35 17.00
C THR A 193 17.15 -7.97 15.85
N ASN A 194 16.98 -6.67 15.55
CA ASN A 194 15.93 -6.23 14.63
C ASN A 194 16.31 -6.29 13.14
N GLU A 195 17.58 -6.31 12.78
CA GLU A 195 18.00 -6.22 11.38
C GLU A 195 17.58 -7.48 10.59
N ARG A 196 17.75 -8.66 11.19
CA ARG A 196 17.36 -9.94 10.57
C ARG A 196 15.84 -10.02 10.38
N LEU A 197 15.07 -9.66 11.40
CA LEU A 197 13.62 -9.64 11.32
C LEU A 197 13.12 -8.58 10.32
N MET A 198 13.78 -7.44 10.22
CA MET A 198 13.53 -6.43 9.18
C MET A 198 13.75 -7.03 7.79
N LEU A 199 14.91 -7.64 7.52
CA LEU A 199 15.23 -8.24 6.23
C LEU A 199 14.25 -9.36 5.85
N LEU A 200 13.93 -10.25 6.80
CA LEU A 200 12.94 -11.32 6.61
C LEU A 200 11.55 -10.75 6.32
N SER A 201 11.11 -9.73 7.07
CA SER A 201 9.81 -9.10 6.88
C SER A 201 9.70 -8.40 5.52
N ARG A 202 10.75 -7.69 5.10
CA ARG A 202 10.85 -7.07 3.76
C ARG A 202 10.82 -8.12 2.66
N ARG A 203 11.59 -9.21 2.82
CA ARG A 203 11.63 -10.31 1.85
C ARG A 203 10.26 -10.98 1.70
N LEU A 204 9.64 -11.39 2.80
CA LEU A 204 8.34 -12.07 2.76
C LEU A 204 7.22 -11.16 2.27
N PHE A 205 7.23 -9.88 2.65
CA PHE A 205 6.30 -8.92 2.06
C PHE A 205 6.51 -8.77 0.55
N GLY A 206 7.76 -8.66 0.08
CA GLY A 206 8.06 -8.62 -1.35
C GLY A 206 7.55 -9.84 -2.12
N TRP A 207 7.53 -11.02 -1.48
CA TRP A 207 6.97 -12.25 -2.07
C TRP A 207 5.44 -12.22 -2.10
N ILE A 208 4.80 -11.83 -1.00
CA ILE A 208 3.34 -11.66 -0.91
C ILE A 208 2.84 -10.61 -1.91
N ASP A 209 3.62 -9.54 -2.10
CA ASP A 209 3.31 -8.40 -2.95
C ASP A 209 3.63 -8.62 -4.44
N TYR A 210 4.35 -9.70 -4.76
CA TYR A 210 4.81 -9.99 -6.12
C TYR A 210 3.65 -10.01 -7.13
N LEU A 211 2.62 -10.82 -6.87
CA LEU A 211 1.45 -10.94 -7.75
C LEU A 211 0.58 -9.67 -7.73
N PRO A 212 0.22 -9.10 -6.55
CA PRO A 212 -0.50 -7.84 -6.50
C PRO A 212 0.15 -6.68 -7.27
N ALA A 213 1.48 -6.55 -7.23
CA ALA A 213 2.19 -5.48 -7.92
C ALA A 213 2.00 -5.58 -9.45
N ARG A 214 2.09 -6.80 -9.98
CA ARG A 214 1.87 -7.10 -11.41
C ARG A 214 0.41 -6.93 -11.80
N PHE A 215 -0.51 -7.32 -10.93
CA PHE A 215 -1.93 -7.06 -11.08
C PHE A 215 -2.21 -5.55 -11.19
N THR A 216 -1.60 -4.75 -10.31
CA THR A 216 -1.76 -3.29 -10.32
C THR A 216 -1.17 -2.65 -11.57
N ALA A 217 0.05 -3.02 -11.94
CA ALA A 217 0.71 -2.54 -13.15
C ALA A 217 -0.08 -2.89 -14.42
N THR A 218 -0.63 -4.11 -14.50
CA THR A 218 -1.50 -4.51 -15.61
C THR A 218 -2.75 -3.65 -15.69
N GLY A 219 -3.34 -3.30 -14.53
CA GLY A 219 -4.46 -2.37 -14.47
C GLY A 219 -4.10 -1.03 -15.08
N PHE A 220 -3.00 -0.41 -14.63
CA PHE A 220 -2.51 0.87 -15.16
C PHE A 220 -2.23 0.82 -16.67
N THR A 221 -1.61 -0.27 -17.13
CA THR A 221 -1.37 -0.51 -18.56
C THR A 221 -2.66 -0.57 -19.37
N ILE A 222 -3.72 -1.22 -18.87
CA ILE A 222 -5.00 -1.36 -19.60
C ILE A 222 -5.76 -0.03 -19.66
N VAL A 223 -5.74 0.78 -18.60
CA VAL A 223 -6.54 2.01 -18.51
C VAL A 223 -5.82 3.29 -18.94
N GLY A 224 -4.52 3.21 -19.21
CA GLY A 224 -3.66 4.32 -19.66
C GLY A 224 -3.10 4.11 -21.06
N ASN A 225 -1.95 4.72 -21.35
CA ASN A 225 -1.22 4.47 -22.60
C ASN A 225 -0.57 3.08 -22.56
N PHE A 226 -1.25 2.09 -23.13
CA PHE A 226 -0.83 0.68 -23.10
C PHE A 226 0.60 0.47 -23.63
N GLU A 227 0.93 1.08 -24.76
CA GLU A 227 2.22 0.89 -25.42
C GLU A 227 3.37 1.43 -24.56
N GLU A 228 3.25 2.68 -24.11
CA GLU A 228 4.25 3.32 -23.25
C GLU A 228 4.34 2.63 -21.89
N ALA A 229 3.23 2.19 -21.30
CA ALA A 229 3.22 1.48 -20.03
C ALA A 229 3.92 0.11 -20.09
N VAL A 230 3.67 -0.69 -21.14
CA VAL A 230 4.37 -1.98 -21.34
C VAL A 230 5.85 -1.76 -21.60
N ASN A 231 6.20 -0.80 -22.45
CA ASN A 231 7.60 -0.48 -22.76
C ASN A 231 8.33 0.04 -21.51
N GLY A 232 7.68 0.91 -20.74
CA GLY A 232 8.18 1.43 -19.48
C GLY A 232 8.41 0.33 -18.45
N TRP A 233 7.44 -0.56 -18.23
CA TRP A 233 7.62 -1.73 -17.36
C TRP A 233 8.87 -2.53 -17.79
N ARG A 234 8.97 -2.92 -19.06
CA ARG A 234 10.08 -3.78 -19.53
C ARG A 234 11.46 -3.12 -19.40
N ARG A 235 11.58 -1.83 -19.70
CA ARG A 235 12.87 -1.13 -19.72
C ARG A 235 13.25 -0.55 -18.36
N ASP A 236 12.27 0.02 -17.65
CA ASP A 236 12.54 0.97 -16.57
C ASP A 236 12.16 0.43 -15.18
N ALA A 237 11.48 -0.71 -15.08
CA ALA A 237 11.11 -1.28 -13.77
C ALA A 237 12.32 -1.63 -12.88
N GLY A 238 13.50 -1.85 -13.49
CA GLY A 238 14.75 -2.09 -12.77
C GLY A 238 15.39 -0.84 -12.15
N LEU A 239 14.86 0.36 -12.41
CA LEU A 239 15.42 1.61 -11.88
C LEU A 239 15.24 1.76 -10.37
N TRP A 240 14.21 1.13 -9.78
CA TRP A 240 13.90 1.25 -8.36
C TRP A 240 14.57 0.16 -7.53
N LEU A 241 14.94 0.53 -6.30
CA LEU A 241 15.57 -0.37 -5.33
C LEU A 241 14.77 -1.65 -5.09
N HIS A 242 13.43 -1.55 -5.09
CA HIS A 242 12.54 -2.69 -4.90
C HIS A 242 11.81 -3.04 -6.20
N PRO A 243 11.96 -4.28 -6.72
CA PRO A 243 11.42 -4.66 -8.02
C PRO A 243 9.90 -4.51 -8.18
N ASN A 244 9.12 -4.77 -7.11
CA ASN A 244 7.66 -4.64 -7.17
C ASN A 244 7.22 -3.20 -7.34
N GLU A 245 7.87 -2.28 -6.62
CA GLU A 245 7.60 -0.84 -6.69
C GLU A 245 8.00 -0.31 -8.07
N GLY A 246 9.14 -0.75 -8.59
CA GLY A 246 9.58 -0.40 -9.93
C GLY A 246 8.60 -0.80 -11.03
N ILE A 247 7.99 -1.99 -10.94
CA ILE A 247 6.96 -2.42 -11.90
C ILE A 247 5.73 -1.50 -11.86
N ILE A 248 5.27 -1.13 -10.67
CA ILE A 248 4.10 -0.25 -10.48
C ILE A 248 4.42 1.16 -11.00
N LEU A 249 5.57 1.70 -10.63
CA LEU A 249 5.97 3.07 -10.96
C LEU A 249 6.34 3.21 -12.45
N ALA A 250 7.07 2.25 -13.03
CA ALA A 250 7.39 2.27 -14.45
C ALA A 250 6.15 2.14 -15.34
N SER A 251 5.21 1.24 -14.97
CA SER A 251 3.95 1.11 -15.71
C SER A 251 3.08 2.36 -15.59
N ALA A 252 3.00 2.97 -14.40
CA ALA A 252 2.27 4.22 -14.20
C ALA A 252 2.91 5.41 -14.93
N ALA A 253 4.24 5.51 -14.92
CA ALA A 253 5.01 6.52 -15.65
C ALA A 253 4.71 6.47 -17.15
N GLY A 254 4.78 5.28 -17.76
CA GLY A 254 4.43 5.09 -19.17
C GLY A 254 2.92 5.27 -19.44
N ALA A 255 2.04 4.81 -18.55
CA ALA A 255 0.60 4.99 -18.70
C ALA A 255 0.17 6.46 -18.74
N LEU A 256 0.93 7.34 -18.08
CA LEU A 256 0.67 8.77 -17.95
C LEU A 256 1.62 9.67 -18.76
N GLY A 257 2.64 9.11 -19.42
CA GLY A 257 3.64 9.86 -20.20
C GLY A 257 4.54 10.77 -19.35
N LEU A 258 4.78 10.43 -18.08
CA LEU A 258 5.52 11.27 -17.14
C LEU A 258 6.83 10.62 -16.65
N GLN A 259 7.78 11.47 -16.28
CA GLN A 259 9.08 11.07 -15.74
C GLN A 259 8.99 10.84 -14.23
N LEU A 260 9.21 9.59 -13.80
CA LEU A 260 9.36 9.18 -12.40
C LEU A 260 10.78 8.66 -12.13
N GLY A 261 11.13 8.47 -10.86
CA GLY A 261 12.50 8.15 -10.43
C GLY A 261 13.40 9.38 -10.53
N GLY A 262 14.71 9.16 -10.46
CA GLY A 262 15.73 10.21 -10.45
C GLY A 262 16.37 10.38 -9.08
N VAL A 263 17.01 11.54 -8.88
CA VAL A 263 17.78 11.82 -7.67
C VAL A 263 16.85 11.79 -6.46
N ALA A 264 17.17 10.93 -5.49
CA ALA A 264 16.47 10.91 -4.21
C ALA A 264 16.54 12.30 -3.57
N ALA A 265 15.44 12.75 -2.97
CA ALA A 265 15.42 13.98 -2.16
C ALA A 265 16.66 14.01 -1.23
N PRO A 266 17.38 15.15 -1.11
CA PRO A 266 18.53 15.26 -0.21
C PRO A 266 18.15 14.82 1.20
N GLY A 267 18.62 13.65 1.61
CA GLY A 267 18.28 13.09 2.91
C GLY A 267 19.34 13.46 3.94
N VAL A 268 19.22 14.61 4.61
CA VAL A 268 19.90 14.86 5.89
C VAL A 268 19.08 15.81 6.79
N THR A 269 18.55 15.30 7.91
CA THR A 269 18.87 15.77 9.28
C THR A 269 18.30 14.79 10.33
N PRO A 270 18.92 14.72 11.53
CA PRO A 270 18.81 13.61 12.47
C PRO A 270 17.65 13.73 13.47
N ASP A 271 16.61 14.51 13.17
CA ASP A 271 15.45 14.59 14.05
C ASP A 271 14.50 13.43 13.74
N ARG A 272 14.99 12.23 14.05
CA ARG A 272 14.24 10.98 13.93
C ARG A 272 13.04 11.09 14.86
N SER A 273 11.84 11.22 14.30
CA SER A 273 10.62 11.01 15.08
C SER A 273 10.74 9.66 15.79
N LYS A 274 10.71 9.67 17.13
CA LYS A 274 10.78 8.45 17.96
C LYS A 274 9.50 7.62 17.87
N THR A 275 8.53 8.07 17.08
CA THR A 275 7.19 7.52 16.94
C THR A 275 7.00 6.91 15.55
N PHE A 276 6.56 5.65 15.52
CA PHE A 276 6.14 4.99 14.29
C PHE A 276 4.80 5.58 13.88
N GLU A 277 4.80 6.44 12.87
CA GLU A 277 3.59 6.95 12.22
C GLU A 277 3.41 6.34 10.82
N ALA A 278 2.19 6.44 10.29
CA ALA A 278 1.71 5.67 9.16
C ALA A 278 2.25 6.16 7.79
N GLY A 279 3.56 6.20 7.58
CA GLY A 279 4.19 6.48 6.27
C GLY A 279 4.75 5.23 5.56
N VAL A 280 4.72 5.19 4.22
CA VAL A 280 5.46 4.20 3.40
C VAL A 280 6.95 4.33 3.72
N ASP A 281 7.69 3.21 3.72
CA ASP A 281 9.15 3.22 3.92
C ASP A 281 9.82 4.25 2.98
N ALA A 282 10.67 5.13 3.52
CA ALA A 282 11.32 6.20 2.76
C ALA A 282 12.17 5.66 1.58
N ASP A 283 12.67 4.43 1.71
CA ASP A 283 13.47 3.77 0.68
C ASP A 283 12.61 3.24 -0.50
N ALA A 284 11.28 3.22 -0.36
CA ALA A 284 10.34 2.63 -1.33
C ALA A 284 10.21 3.41 -2.66
N THR A 285 10.79 4.59 -2.77
CA THR A 285 10.85 5.32 -4.05
C THR A 285 12.28 5.68 -4.42
N ARG A 286 13.28 5.06 -3.79
CA ARG A 286 14.68 5.27 -4.17
C ARG A 286 14.91 4.61 -5.53
N ALA A 287 15.39 5.40 -6.48
CA ALA A 287 15.73 4.96 -7.83
C ALA A 287 17.16 5.37 -8.21
N GLU A 288 17.80 4.59 -9.07
CA GLU A 288 19.14 4.84 -9.61
C GLU A 288 19.14 5.71 -10.88
N GLY A 289 17.95 6.02 -11.39
CA GLY A 289 17.72 6.85 -12.57
C GLY A 289 16.25 7.21 -12.73
N SER A 290 15.90 7.88 -13.82
CA SER A 290 14.54 8.34 -14.11
C SER A 290 14.00 7.76 -15.42
N THR A 291 12.70 7.50 -15.48
CA THR A 291 12.01 7.06 -16.71
C THR A 291 12.06 8.17 -17.78
N PRO A 292 11.86 7.82 -19.06
CA PRO A 292 11.54 8.82 -20.08
C PRO A 292 10.15 9.43 -19.82
N GLY A 293 9.88 10.59 -20.40
CA GLY A 293 8.58 11.26 -20.31
C GLY A 293 8.70 12.73 -19.94
N GLN A 294 7.56 13.39 -19.70
CA GLN A 294 7.54 14.79 -19.30
C GLN A 294 7.85 14.93 -17.80
N PRO A 295 8.58 15.99 -17.37
CA PRO A 295 8.78 16.25 -15.96
C PRO A 295 7.44 16.40 -15.23
N ALA A 296 7.40 16.01 -13.96
CA ALA A 296 6.16 16.02 -13.19
C ALA A 296 5.60 17.44 -13.03
N GLN A 297 4.34 17.63 -13.44
CA GLN A 297 3.62 18.90 -13.41
C GLN A 297 2.34 18.74 -12.59
N LEU A 298 1.80 19.87 -12.11
CA LEU A 298 0.59 19.90 -11.28
C LEU A 298 -0.60 19.18 -11.93
N GLY A 299 -0.78 19.32 -13.24
CA GLY A 299 -1.85 18.63 -13.99
C GLY A 299 -1.78 17.11 -13.91
N HIS A 300 -0.58 16.54 -13.72
CA HIS A 300 -0.42 15.09 -13.58
C HIS A 300 -1.03 14.55 -12.28
N LEU A 301 -1.21 15.36 -11.24
CA LEU A 301 -1.86 14.91 -10.00
C LEU A 301 -3.30 14.46 -10.27
N GLN A 302 -4.04 15.19 -11.12
CA GLN A 302 -5.40 14.81 -11.52
C GLN A 302 -5.39 13.56 -12.40
N SER A 303 -4.43 13.45 -13.32
CA SER A 303 -4.27 12.27 -14.18
C SER A 303 -3.99 10.99 -13.37
N VAL A 304 -3.19 11.08 -12.30
CA VAL A 304 -2.90 9.97 -11.39
C VAL A 304 -4.16 9.51 -10.65
N VAL A 305 -4.96 10.44 -10.13
CA VAL A 305 -6.25 10.10 -9.50
C VAL A 305 -7.16 9.40 -10.50
N GLY A 306 -7.25 9.93 -11.73
CA GLY A 306 -8.02 9.34 -12.81
C GLY A 306 -7.56 7.92 -13.16
N LEU A 307 -6.25 7.69 -13.23
CA LEU A 307 -5.65 6.38 -13.49
C LEU A 307 -6.02 5.37 -12.38
N ILE A 308 -5.84 5.75 -11.12
CA ILE A 308 -6.18 4.90 -9.97
C ILE A 308 -7.67 4.53 -10.01
N TRP A 309 -8.55 5.50 -10.22
CA TRP A 309 -9.99 5.26 -10.21
C TRP A 309 -10.44 4.37 -11.37
N ARG A 310 -9.91 4.61 -12.58
CA ARG A 310 -10.18 3.75 -13.74
C ARG A 310 -9.71 2.31 -13.49
N SER A 311 -8.55 2.11 -12.87
CA SER A 311 -8.07 0.79 -12.48
C SER A 311 -8.98 0.12 -11.44
N VAL A 312 -9.46 0.86 -10.44
CA VAL A 312 -10.44 0.32 -9.46
C VAL A 312 -11.71 -0.13 -10.17
N VAL A 313 -12.26 0.71 -11.07
CA VAL A 313 -13.45 0.36 -11.84
C VAL A 313 -13.23 -0.87 -12.71
N LEU A 314 -12.08 -0.96 -13.40
CA LEU A 314 -11.72 -2.11 -14.22
C LEU A 314 -11.78 -3.40 -13.40
N TRP A 315 -11.14 -3.42 -12.23
CA TRP A 315 -11.09 -4.62 -11.40
C TRP A 315 -12.42 -4.95 -10.72
N MET A 316 -13.20 -3.93 -10.35
CA MET A 316 -14.57 -4.11 -9.86
C MET A 316 -15.49 -4.68 -10.93
N LEU A 317 -15.37 -4.22 -12.17
CA LEU A 317 -16.11 -4.73 -13.31
C LEU A 317 -15.72 -6.18 -13.62
N LEU A 318 -14.42 -6.50 -13.61
CA LEU A 318 -13.96 -7.88 -13.78
C LEU A 318 -14.50 -8.79 -12.68
N LEU A 319 -14.45 -8.36 -11.42
CA LEU A 319 -15.00 -9.11 -10.29
C LEU A 319 -16.53 -9.30 -10.42
N ALA A 320 -17.25 -8.29 -10.90
CA ALA A 320 -18.68 -8.39 -11.17
C ALA A 320 -18.98 -9.42 -12.27
N LEU A 321 -18.23 -9.38 -13.38
CA LEU A 321 -18.36 -10.34 -14.48
C LEU A 321 -18.07 -11.78 -14.04
N LEU A 322 -17.01 -12.00 -13.27
CA LEU A 322 -16.68 -13.32 -12.72
C LEU A 322 -17.76 -13.81 -11.76
N THR A 323 -18.32 -12.92 -10.93
CA THR A 323 -19.42 -13.26 -10.03
C THR A 323 -20.68 -13.64 -10.82
N LEU A 324 -20.97 -12.94 -11.90
CA LEU A 324 -22.11 -13.21 -12.77
C LEU A 324 -21.94 -14.52 -13.57
N ALA A 325 -20.73 -14.78 -14.07
CA ALA A 325 -20.42 -16.03 -14.76
C ALA A 325 -20.66 -17.26 -13.85
N ASN A 326 -20.22 -17.19 -12.59
CA ASN A 326 -20.45 -18.25 -11.60
C ASN A 326 -21.92 -18.38 -11.15
N LEU A 327 -22.78 -17.40 -11.43
CA LEU A 327 -24.22 -17.47 -11.15
C LEU A 327 -25.01 -18.08 -12.32
N VAL A 328 -24.49 -17.96 -13.54
CA VAL A 328 -25.18 -18.37 -14.78
C VAL A 328 -24.74 -19.75 -15.26
N GLY A 329 -23.51 -20.18 -14.98
CA GLY A 329 -22.98 -21.51 -15.29
C GLY A 329 -22.85 -22.39 -14.05
#